data_AF-A0A521X6G6-F1
#
_entry.id   AF-A0A521X6G6-F1
#
_cell.length_a   1.000
_cell.length_b   1.000
_cell.length_c   1.000
_cell.angle_alpha   90.00
_cell.angle_beta   90.00
_cell.angle_gamma   90.00
#
_symmetry.space_group_name_H-M   'P 1'
#
loop_
_entity.id
_entity.type
_entity.pdbx_description
1 polymer ?
#
loop_
_entity_poly.entity_id
_entity_poly.type
_entity_poly.pdbx_seq_one_letter_code
_entity_poly.pdbx_strand_id
1 'polypeptide(L)'
;MLKNKIDDLDIQESSRELTQAIEVVALSKNTVTNSYLIRNRYRYSYWDSLIIASALEHGCTKLISEDMQNHQFIEDRLSISNPFVD
;
A
#
# COMPACT_ATOMS: atom_id res chain seq x y z
N MET A 1 1.66 -2.45 24.90
CA MET A 1 1.17 -1.11 25.28
C MET A 1 0.83 -0.36 24.01
N LEU A 2 -0.44 0.00 23.82
CA LEU A 2 -0.84 0.86 22.72
C LEU A 2 -0.29 2.27 23.00
N LYS A 3 0.50 2.81 22.06
CA LYS A 3 1.18 4.12 22.21
C LYS A 3 0.22 5.27 22.57
N ASN A 4 -1.06 5.14 22.24
CA ASN A 4 -2.07 6.20 22.33
C ASN A 4 -3.23 5.92 23.31
N LYS A 5 -3.17 4.86 24.13
CA LYS A 5 -4.26 4.47 25.06
C LYS A 5 -5.64 4.28 24.40
N ILE A 6 -5.68 3.96 23.11
CA ILE A 6 -6.91 3.57 22.40
C ILE A 6 -7.28 2.15 22.84
N ASP A 7 -8.56 1.80 22.91
CA ASP A 7 -8.97 0.42 23.21
C ASP A 7 -8.80 -0.48 21.98
N ASP A 8 -8.44 -1.75 22.18
CA ASP A 8 -8.34 -2.73 21.10
C ASP A 8 -9.69 -2.91 20.38
N LEU A 9 -10.82 -2.73 21.09
CA LEU A 9 -12.16 -2.77 20.51
C LEU A 9 -12.37 -1.65 19.47
N ASP A 10 -11.92 -0.44 19.76
CA ASP A 10 -12.04 0.70 18.84
C ASP A 10 -11.22 0.47 17.56
N ILE A 11 -10.05 -0.17 17.70
CA ILE A 11 -9.18 -0.55 16.57
C ILE A 11 -9.86 -1.59 15.68
N GLN A 12 -10.47 -2.61 16.29
CA GLN A 12 -11.18 -3.66 15.57
C GLN A 12 -12.42 -3.13 14.85
N GLU A 13 -13.16 -2.21 15.48
CA GLU A 13 -14.31 -1.56 14.85
C GLU A 13 -13.90 -0.73 13.62
N SER A 14 -12.87 0.11 13.76
CA SER A 14 -12.34 0.90 12.64
C SER A 14 -11.85 0.01 11.48
N SER A 15 -11.18 -1.10 11.80
CA SER A 15 -10.75 -2.07 10.79
C SER A 15 -11.92 -2.73 10.06
N ARG A 16 -12.98 -3.08 10.80
CA ARG A 16 -14.21 -3.64 10.22
C ARG A 16 -14.90 -2.65 9.28
N GLU A 17 -15.03 -1.39 9.69
CA GLU A 17 -15.62 -0.35 8.84
C GLU A 17 -14.83 -0.14 7.55
N LEU A 18 -13.50 -0.05 7.64
CA LEU A 18 -12.63 0.09 6.47
C LEU A 18 -12.80 -1.08 5.51
N THR A 19 -12.73 -2.31 6.02
CA THR A 19 -12.84 -3.53 5.19
C THR A 19 -14.23 -3.73 4.58
N GLN A 20 -15.27 -3.07 5.09
CA GLN A 20 -16.61 -3.01 4.48
C GLN A 20 -16.73 -1.92 3.42
N ALA A 21 -15.92 -0.86 3.51
CA ALA A 21 -15.98 0.28 2.60
C ALA A 21 -15.07 0.14 1.37
N ILE A 22 -14.03 -0.69 1.43
CA ILE A 22 -13.04 -0.86 0.37
C ILE A 22 -12.94 -2.32 -0.08
N GLU A 23 -12.47 -2.52 -1.31
CA GLU A 23 -12.08 -3.85 -1.76
C GLU A 23 -10.77 -4.27 -1.09
N VAL A 24 -10.79 -5.43 -0.43
CA VAL A 24 -9.61 -6.03 0.19
C VAL A 24 -9.18 -7.22 -0.65
N VAL A 25 -7.97 -7.15 -1.19
CA VAL A 25 -7.41 -8.19 -2.04
C VAL A 25 -6.37 -9.02 -1.28
N ALA A 26 -6.36 -10.33 -1.52
CA ALA A 26 -5.36 -11.22 -0.95
C ALA A 26 -4.05 -11.15 -1.74
N LEU A 27 -2.92 -11.29 -1.04
CA LEU A 27 -1.62 -11.39 -1.70
C LEU A 27 -1.49 -12.74 -2.41
N SER A 28 -1.10 -12.69 -3.68
CA SER A 28 -0.81 -13.89 -4.46
C SER A 28 0.69 -14.21 -4.42
N LYS A 29 1.07 -15.43 -4.83
CA LYS A 29 2.48 -15.77 -5.05
C LYS A 29 3.14 -14.82 -6.06
N ASN A 30 2.37 -14.41 -7.08
CA ASN A 30 2.82 -13.48 -8.10
C ASN A 30 3.11 -12.10 -7.49
N THR A 31 2.28 -11.63 -6.55
CA THR A 31 2.52 -10.38 -5.83
C THR A 31 3.86 -10.42 -5.08
N VAL A 32 4.13 -11.52 -4.37
CA VAL A 32 5.39 -11.71 -3.64
C VAL A 32 6.57 -11.75 -4.60
N THR A 33 6.51 -12.50 -5.70
CA THR A 33 7.59 -12.56 -6.68
C THR A 33 7.86 -11.21 -7.33
N ASN A 34 6.81 -10.48 -7.73
CA ASN A 34 6.94 -9.18 -8.38
C ASN A 34 7.45 -8.10 -7.42
N SER A 35 7.20 -8.21 -6.12
CA SER A 35 7.77 -7.29 -5.13
C SER A 35 9.30 -7.23 -5.19
N TYR A 36 9.98 -8.35 -5.49
CA TYR A 36 11.44 -8.35 -5.63
C TYR A 36 11.90 -7.61 -6.90
N LEU A 37 11.13 -7.65 -7.98
CA LEU A 37 11.42 -6.88 -9.20
C LEU A 37 11.32 -5.38 -8.93
N ILE A 38 10.25 -4.95 -8.24
CA ILE A 38 10.06 -3.56 -7.82
C ILE A 38 11.20 -3.12 -6.89
N ARG A 39 11.53 -3.93 -5.88
CA ARG A 39 12.63 -3.66 -4.95
C ARG A 39 13.97 -3.48 -5.66
N ASN A 40 14.28 -4.38 -6.60
CA ASN A 40 15.56 -4.33 -7.32
C ASN A 40 15.67 -3.10 -8.21
N ARG A 41 14.57 -2.70 -8.86
CA ARG A 41 14.52 -1.57 -9.80
C ARG A 41 14.46 -0.21 -9.09
N TYR A 42 13.54 -0.06 -8.14
CA TYR A 42 13.21 1.23 -7.51
C TYR A 42 13.80 1.39 -6.11
N ARG A 43 14.45 0.35 -5.56
CA ARG A 43 15.16 0.38 -4.26
C ARG A 43 14.27 0.64 -3.04
N TYR A 44 12.97 0.38 -3.16
CA TYR A 44 12.03 0.38 -2.05
C TYR A 44 12.32 -0.71 -1.00
N SER A 45 11.77 -0.55 0.21
CA SER A 45 11.75 -1.64 1.18
C SER A 45 10.92 -2.81 0.65
N TYR A 46 11.06 -4.00 1.25
CA TYR A 46 10.26 -5.16 0.82
C TYR A 46 8.75 -4.90 0.94
N TRP A 47 8.30 -4.28 2.04
CA TRP A 47 6.88 -4.02 2.28
C TRP A 47 6.32 -2.99 1.31
N ASP A 48 7.03 -1.91 1.06
CA ASP A 48 6.65 -0.91 0.05
C ASP A 48 6.57 -1.53 -1.34
N SER A 49 7.56 -2.37 -1.68
CA SER A 49 7.58 -3.08 -2.95
C SER A 49 6.41 -4.06 -3.10
N LEU A 50 5.99 -4.69 -2.00
CA LEU A 50 4.85 -5.61 -1.97
C LEU A 50 3.52 -4.86 -2.19
N ILE A 51 3.37 -3.68 -1.58
CA ILE A 51 2.22 -2.79 -1.79
C ILE A 51 2.15 -2.34 -3.25
N ILE A 52 3.27 -1.85 -3.80
CA ILE A 52 3.37 -1.42 -5.20
C ILE A 52 3.06 -2.59 -6.15
N ALA A 53 3.61 -3.78 -5.91
CA ALA A 53 3.34 -4.95 -6.73
C ALA A 53 1.87 -5.36 -6.68
N SER A 54 1.22 -5.29 -5.51
CA SER A 54 -0.21 -5.59 -5.36
C SER A 54 -1.09 -4.58 -6.12
N ALA A 55 -0.76 -3.29 -6.03
CA ALA A 55 -1.46 -2.23 -6.74
C ALA A 55 -1.36 -2.40 -8.26
N LEU A 56 -0.17 -2.73 -8.78
CA LEU A 56 0.04 -3.01 -10.20
C LEU A 56 -0.70 -4.29 -10.66
N GLU A 57 -0.73 -5.34 -9.84
CA GLU A 57 -1.41 -6.60 -10.13
C GLU A 57 -2.93 -6.41 -10.28
N HIS A 58 -3.53 -5.51 -9.49
CA HIS A 58 -4.97 -5.22 -9.51
C HIS A 58 -5.33 -3.99 -10.37
N GLY A 59 -4.38 -3.49 -11.18
CA GLY A 59 -4.66 -2.42 -12.14
C GLY A 59 -4.90 -1.04 -11.54
N CYS A 60 -4.44 -0.78 -10.31
CA CYS A 60 -4.53 0.55 -9.72
C CYS A 60 -3.67 1.55 -10.50
N THR A 61 -4.17 2.78 -10.66
CA THR A 61 -3.46 3.89 -11.32
C THR A 61 -2.91 4.92 -10.33
N LYS A 62 -3.36 4.86 -9.08
CA LYS A 62 -2.94 5.73 -7.99
C LYS A 62 -2.65 4.92 -6.73
N LEU A 63 -1.51 5.15 -6.10
CA LEU A 63 -1.13 4.62 -4.79
C LEU A 63 -1.02 5.77 -3.80
N ILE A 64 -1.78 5.70 -2.70
CA ILE A 64 -1.75 6.71 -1.65
C ILE A 64 -0.71 6.31 -0.60
N SER A 65 0.28 7.17 -0.35
CA SER A 65 1.31 6.92 0.66
C SER A 65 1.95 8.21 1.15
N GLU A 66 2.09 8.37 2.48
CA GLU A 66 2.78 9.49 3.09
C GLU A 66 4.32 9.35 3.07
N ASP A 67 4.81 8.12 3.10
CA ASP A 67 6.24 7.81 3.22
C ASP A 67 6.95 7.70 1.87
N MET A 68 6.22 7.46 0.78
CA MET A 68 6.78 7.31 -0.55
C MET A 68 6.89 8.66 -1.29
N GLN A 69 7.77 8.72 -2.29
CA GLN A 69 8.02 9.93 -3.05
C GLN A 69 6.77 10.37 -3.83
N ASN A 70 6.21 11.52 -3.46
CA ASN A 70 5.05 12.11 -4.13
C ASN A 70 5.33 12.32 -5.63
N HIS A 71 4.30 12.13 -6.46
CA HIS A 71 4.34 12.22 -7.93
C HIS A 71 5.27 11.24 -8.65
N GLN A 72 5.84 10.24 -7.98
CA GLN A 72 6.62 9.21 -8.65
C GLN A 72 5.72 8.28 -9.48
N PHE A 73 6.14 7.99 -10.72
CA PHE A 73 5.52 6.99 -11.57
C PHE A 73 6.26 5.66 -11.50
N ILE A 74 5.50 4.57 -11.37
CA ILE A 74 5.97 3.20 -11.39
C ILE A 74 5.42 2.50 -12.62
N GLU A 75 6.32 1.92 -13.43
CA GLU A 75 6.02 1.20 -14.68
C GLU A 75 5.05 1.96 -15.62
N ASP A 76 5.15 3.30 -15.67
CA ASP A 76 4.30 4.21 -16.45
C ASP A 76 2.78 4.02 -16.26
N ARG A 77 2.38 3.37 -15.14
CA ARG A 77 0.99 2.97 -14.89
C ARG A 77 0.46 3.39 -13.52
N LEU A 78 1.32 3.39 -12.50
CA LEU A 78 0.94 3.69 -11.12
C LEU A 78 1.60 4.99 -10.66
N SER A 79 0.80 6.00 -10.33
CA SER A 79 1.27 7.25 -9.74
C SER A 79 1.19 7.19 -8.22
N ILE A 80 2.24 7.60 -7.53
CA ILE A 80 2.26 7.73 -6.07
C ILE A 80 1.81 9.14 -5.70
N SER A 81 0.87 9.25 -4.77
CA SER A 81 0.34 10.53 -4.27
C SER A 81 0.34 10.55 -2.76
N ASN A 82 0.95 11.57 -2.18
CA ASN A 82 0.97 11.79 -0.75
C ASN A 82 -0.25 12.67 -0.37
N PRO A 83 -1.16 12.17 0.47
CA PRO A 83 -2.42 12.87 0.76
C PRO A 83 -2.26 14.11 1.64
N PHE A 84 -1.05 14.42 2.11
CA PHE A 84 -0.78 15.53 3.03
C PHE A 84 0.03 16.68 2.42
N VAL A 85 0.50 16.55 1.17
CA VAL A 85 1.38 17.55 0.54
C VAL A 85 0.88 18.07 -0.81
N ASP A 86 -0.33 17.68 -1.21
CA ASP A 86 -1.03 18.17 -2.40
C ASP A 86 -2.07 19.25 -2.04
#